data_AF-A0A8X6GRN3-F1
#
_entry.id   AF-A0A8X6GRN3-F1
#
_cell.length_a   1.000
_cell.length_b   1.000
_cell.length_c   1.000
_cell.angle_alpha   90.00
_cell.angle_beta   90.00
_cell.angle_gamma   90.00
#
_symmetry.space_group_name_H-M   'P 1'
#
loop_
_entity.id
_entity.type
_entity.pdbx_description
1 polymer ?
#
loop_
_entity_poly.entity_id
_entity_poly.type
_entity_poly.pdbx_seq_one_letter_code
_entity_poly.pdbx_strand_id
1 'polypeptide(L)'
;MFTAFKRSRTTSYYPCSYGMIECVHRKLKSSLVCHTDSSWLLALPVVLLGIRSVFKKDLQSSSAELVYGEPLRLPGEFISPLPAERQSISASGLVD
;
A
#
# COMPACT_ATOMS: atom_id res chain seq x y z
N MET A 1 -16.02 12.43 27.07
CA MET A 1 -14.78 11.85 26.53
C MET A 1 -14.44 12.61 25.26
N PHE A 2 -13.63 13.68 25.36
CA PHE A 2 -13.25 14.49 24.20
C PHE A 2 -12.00 13.88 23.56
N THR A 3 -12.15 13.22 22.42
CA THR A 3 -11.00 12.78 21.62
C THR A 3 -10.30 14.04 21.10
N ALA A 4 -9.13 14.36 21.65
CA ALA A 4 -8.35 15.53 21.25
C ALA A 4 -7.70 15.29 19.87
N PHE A 5 -8.47 15.46 18.81
CA PHE A 5 -7.98 15.41 17.43
C PHE A 5 -7.64 16.82 16.92
N LYS A 6 -6.39 17.01 16.48
CA LYS A 6 -5.94 18.27 15.88
C LYS A 6 -6.22 18.27 14.38
N ARG A 7 -7.15 19.12 13.94
CA ARG A 7 -7.44 19.32 12.51
C ARG A 7 -6.35 20.15 11.84
N SER A 8 -5.60 19.55 10.91
CA SER A 8 -4.70 20.28 10.01
C SER A 8 -5.48 20.78 8.79
N ARG A 9 -5.40 22.09 8.50
CA ARG A 9 -5.97 22.70 7.29
C ARG A 9 -4.85 23.06 6.32
N THR A 10 -5.08 22.88 5.03
CA THR A 10 -4.18 23.39 4.00
C THR A 10 -4.47 24.84 3.67
N THR A 11 -3.44 25.49 3.14
CA THR A 11 -3.55 26.81 2.53
C THR A 11 -4.48 26.74 1.32
N SER A 12 -5.30 27.78 1.13
CA SER A 12 -6.18 27.87 -0.04
C SER A 12 -5.36 27.91 -1.32
N TYR A 13 -5.85 27.28 -2.39
CA TYR A 13 -5.22 27.25 -3.73
C TYR A 13 -3.82 26.62 -3.80
N TYR A 14 -3.44 25.77 -2.84
CA TYR A 14 -2.17 25.04 -2.88
C TYR A 14 -2.40 23.52 -2.96
N PRO A 15 -2.65 22.97 -4.16
CA PRO A 15 -2.97 21.55 -4.35
C PRO A 15 -1.80 20.63 -3.94
N CYS A 16 -0.56 21.09 -4.07
CA CYS A 16 0.63 20.31 -3.75
C CYS A 16 0.76 19.91 -2.27
N SER A 17 0.04 20.58 -1.35
CA SER A 17 0.12 20.29 0.10
C SER A 17 -0.25 18.86 0.46
N TYR A 18 -1.10 18.20 -0.34
CA TYR A 18 -1.57 16.83 -0.09
C TYR A 18 -1.19 15.86 -1.21
N GLY A 19 -0.13 16.14 -1.96
CA GLY A 19 0.25 15.35 -3.15
C GLY A 19 0.41 13.84 -2.90
N MET A 20 0.85 13.42 -1.71
CA MET A 20 0.92 11.99 -1.35
C MET A 20 -0.48 11.35 -1.28
N ILE A 21 -1.45 12.02 -0.66
CA ILE A 21 -2.83 11.54 -0.54
C ILE A 21 -3.48 11.50 -1.92
N GLU A 22 -3.26 12.53 -2.73
CA GLU A 22 -3.76 12.58 -4.11
C GLU A 22 -3.20 11.45 -4.98
N CYS A 23 -1.91 11.14 -4.83
CA CYS A 23 -1.27 10.02 -5.52
C CYS A 23 -1.90 8.67 -5.12
N VAL A 24 -2.15 8.45 -3.83
CA VAL A 24 -2.85 7.25 -3.33
C VAL A 24 -4.26 7.19 -3.88
N HIS A 25 -4.98 8.31 -3.87
CA HIS A 25 -6.34 8.40 -4.35
C HIS A 25 -6.45 8.11 -5.85
N ARG A 26 -5.50 8.59 -6.66
CA ARG A 26 -5.42 8.29 -8.09
C ARG A 26 -5.21 6.81 -8.34
N LYS A 27 -4.26 6.18 -7.63
CA LYS A 27 -4.01 4.73 -7.74
C LYS A 27 -5.26 3.92 -7.38
N LEU A 28 -5.90 4.26 -6.26
CA LEU A 28 -7.14 3.62 -5.80
C LEU A 28 -8.24 3.70 -6.85
N LYS A 29 -8.50 4.90 -7.38
CA LYS A 29 -9.50 5.12 -8.43
C LYS A 29 -9.20 4.31 -9.69
N SER A 30 -7.95 4.33 -10.17
CA SER A 30 -7.55 3.55 -11.35
C SER A 30 -7.76 2.05 -11.13
N SER A 31 -7.36 1.51 -9.98
CA SER A 31 -7.58 0.10 -9.66
C SER A 31 -9.06 -0.27 -9.56
N LEU A 32 -9.91 0.61 -9.02
CA LEU A 32 -11.35 0.38 -8.95
C LEU A 32 -12.02 0.42 -10.32
N VAL A 33 -11.59 1.32 -11.21
CA VAL A 33 -12.09 1.37 -12.60
C VAL A 33 -11.77 0.08 -13.35
N CYS A 34 -10.66 -0.59 -13.06
CA CYS A 34 -10.35 -1.89 -13.66
C CYS A 34 -11.32 -3.02 -13.23
N HIS A 35 -12.09 -2.85 -12.15
CA HIS A 35 -13.02 -3.86 -11.63
C HIS A 35 -14.46 -3.55 -12.07
N THR A 36 -14.68 -3.36 -13.38
CA THR A 36 -15.95 -2.88 -13.98
C THR A 36 -17.17 -3.76 -13.71
N ASP A 37 -17.00 -5.07 -13.51
CA ASP A 37 -18.10 -6.03 -13.45
C ASP A 37 -18.57 -6.37 -12.02
N SER A 38 -17.81 -5.97 -10.99
CA SER A 38 -18.20 -6.15 -9.59
C SER A 38 -18.69 -4.83 -9.00
N SER A 39 -19.63 -4.91 -8.05
CA SER A 39 -19.95 -3.77 -7.20
C SER A 39 -18.65 -3.27 -6.57
N TRP A 40 -18.31 -2.00 -6.81
CA TRP A 40 -17.05 -1.38 -6.36
C TRP A 40 -16.78 -1.59 -4.86
N LEU A 41 -17.84 -1.72 -4.06
CA LEU A 41 -17.79 -2.04 -2.63
C LEU A 41 -17.12 -3.38 -2.32
N LEU A 42 -17.32 -4.38 -3.18
CA LEU A 42 -16.80 -5.74 -3.01
C LEU A 42 -15.35 -5.81 -3.49
N ALA A 43 -14.99 -5.01 -4.50
CA ALA A 43 -13.62 -4.85 -4.96
C ALA A 43 -12.75 -4.01 -4.00
N LEU A 44 -13.37 -3.10 -3.22
CA LEU A 44 -12.66 -2.15 -2.38
C LEU A 44 -11.69 -2.79 -1.36
N PRO A 45 -12.07 -3.81 -0.57
CA PRO A 45 -11.14 -4.47 0.36
C PRO A 45 -9.96 -5.11 -0.36
N VAL A 46 -10.19 -5.73 -1.51
CA VAL A 46 -9.15 -6.42 -2.31
C VAL A 46 -8.17 -5.42 -2.91
N VAL A 47 -8.68 -4.32 -3.47
CA VAL A 47 -7.83 -3.24 -4.01
C VAL A 47 -7.00 -2.59 -2.91
N LEU A 48 -7.59 -2.31 -1.74
CA LEU A 48 -6.87 -1.75 -0.61
C LEU A 48 -5.81 -2.71 -0.06
N LEU A 49 -6.10 -4.00 -0.04
CA LEU A 49 -5.14 -5.04 0.33
C LEU A 49 -3.94 -5.03 -0.62
N GLY A 50 -4.19 -5.02 -1.92
CA GLY A 50 -3.15 -4.93 -2.94
C GLY A 50 -2.28 -3.67 -2.79
N ILE A 51 -2.89 -2.50 -2.61
CA ILE A 51 -2.14 -1.25 -2.43
C ILE A 51 -1.23 -1.29 -1.19
N ARG A 52 -1.63 -2.01 -0.13
CA ARG A 52 -0.82 -2.13 1.09
C ARG A 52 0.31 -3.17 0.98
N SER A 53 0.11 -4.24 0.23
CA SER A 53 1.10 -5.30 0.04
C SER A 53 2.12 -5.01 -1.06
N VAL A 54 1.85 -4.05 -1.95
CA VAL A 54 2.79 -3.67 -3.01
C VAL A 54 4.13 -3.19 -2.43
N PHE A 55 5.20 -3.86 -2.85
CA PHE A 55 6.57 -3.46 -2.55
C PHE A 55 6.91 -2.16 -3.28
N LYS A 56 7.34 -1.14 -2.52
CA LYS A 56 7.74 0.14 -3.08
C LYS A 56 9.26 0.25 -3.06
N LYS A 57 9.89 0.21 -4.25
CA LYS A 57 11.35 0.31 -4.41
C LYS A 57 11.96 1.54 -3.75
N ASP A 58 11.28 2.69 -3.77
CA ASP A 58 11.80 3.91 -3.11
C ASP A 58 11.89 3.77 -1.58
N LEU A 59 11.04 2.93 -0.99
CA LEU A 59 11.00 2.67 0.45
C LEU A 59 11.73 1.37 0.83
N GLN A 60 12.14 0.57 -0.16
CA GLN A 60 12.68 -0.79 0.02
C GLN A 60 11.81 -1.69 0.93
N SER A 61 10.50 -1.41 1.00
CA SER A 61 9.57 -2.11 1.87
C SER A 61 8.13 -1.92 1.37
N SER A 62 7.20 -2.75 1.87
CA SER A 62 5.76 -2.60 1.64
C SER A 62 5.09 -1.79 2.75
N SER A 63 3.93 -1.17 2.47
CA SER A 63 3.21 -0.42 3.51
C SER A 63 2.70 -1.32 4.63
N ALA A 64 2.40 -2.59 4.35
CA ALA A 64 2.00 -3.56 5.37
C ALA A 64 3.19 -3.92 6.27
N GLU A 65 4.36 -4.15 5.69
CA GLU A 65 5.58 -4.48 6.43
C GLU A 65 6.03 -3.31 7.34
N LEU A 66 5.90 -2.06 6.89
CA LEU A 66 6.21 -0.90 7.75
C LEU A 66 5.27 -0.77 8.96
N VAL A 67 4.04 -1.28 8.87
CA VAL A 67 3.04 -1.17 9.94
C VAL A 67 3.08 -2.37 10.88
N TYR A 68 3.23 -3.57 10.32
CA TYR A 68 3.15 -4.83 11.06
C TYR A 68 4.53 -5.42 11.38
N GLY A 69 5.60 -4.94 10.75
CA GLY A 69 6.96 -5.48 10.87
C GLY A 69 7.22 -6.71 10.00
N GLU A 70 6.21 -7.21 9.28
CA GLU A 70 6.30 -8.42 8.46
C GLU A 70 5.47 -8.28 7.15
N PRO A 71 5.87 -8.97 6.07
CA PRO A 71 5.12 -8.96 4.82
C PRO A 71 3.76 -9.67 4.98
N LEU A 72 2.71 -9.07 4.42
CA LEU A 72 1.35 -9.61 4.51
C LEU A 72 1.15 -10.78 3.54
N ARG A 73 0.71 -11.93 4.06
CA ARG A 73 0.35 -13.10 3.25
C ARG A 73 -0.93 -12.87 2.46
N LEU A 74 -0.82 -12.89 1.13
CA LEU A 74 -1.98 -12.70 0.25
C LEU A 74 -2.73 -14.03 0.02
N PRO A 75 -4.06 -14.01 -0.20
CA PRO A 75 -4.86 -15.20 -0.51
C PRO A 75 -4.27 -16.08 -1.63
N GLY A 76 -3.63 -15.48 -2.63
CA GLY A 76 -2.97 -16.20 -3.73
C GLY A 76 -1.68 -16.94 -3.34
N GLU A 77 -1.01 -16.54 -2.25
CA GLU A 77 0.19 -17.23 -1.76
C GLU A 77 -0.13 -18.54 -1.02
N PHE A 78 -1.36 -18.72 -0.56
CA PHE A 78 -1.76 -19.95 0.16
C PHE A 78 -2.05 -21.13 -0.78
N ILE A 79 -2.32 -20.87 -2.06
CA ILE A 79 -2.79 -21.88 -3.02
C ILE A 79 -1.61 -22.57 -3.74
N SER A 80 -0.38 -22.07 -3.57
CA SER A 80 0.85 -22.72 -4.02
C SER A 80 1.80 -22.96 -2.85
N PRO A 81 2.30 -24.19 -2.61
CA PRO A 81 3.48 -24.36 -1.78
C PRO A 81 4.69 -23.87 -2.58
N LEU A 82 5.02 -22.58 -2.50
CA LEU A 82 6.30 -22.10 -3.00
C LEU A 82 7.36 -22.44 -1.94
N PRO A 83 8.50 -23.06 -2.31
CA PRO A 83 9.59 -23.29 -1.37
C PRO A 83 10.01 -21.96 -0.76
N ALA A 84 10.29 -21.98 0.54
CA ALA A 84 10.83 -20.85 1.25
C ALA A 84 12.18 -20.45 0.64
N GLU A 85 12.18 -19.54 -0.34
CA GLU A 85 13.39 -18.89 -0.78
C GLU A 85 13.16 -17.39 -1.02
N ARG A 86 13.83 -16.62 -0.15
CA ARG A 86 14.24 -15.21 -0.26
C ARG A 86 13.20 -14.10 -0.07
N GLN A 87 13.10 -13.68 1.19
CA GLN A 87 13.30 -12.26 1.55
C GLN A 87 14.25 -12.14 2.76
N SER A 88 15.38 -12.85 2.69
CA SER A 88 16.58 -12.51 3.45
C SER A 88 17.62 -11.99 2.46
N ILE A 89 17.38 -10.81 1.88
CA ILE A 89 18.48 -10.00 1.37
C ILE A 89 18.73 -8.95 2.44
N SER A 90 19.42 -9.43 3.48
CA SER A 90 20.06 -8.59 4.47
C SER A 90 21.06 -7.68 3.76
N ALA A 91 21.16 -6.45 4.23
CA ALA A 91 22.23 -5.53 3.88
C ALA A 91 23.61 -6.23 3.93
N SER A 92 24.33 -6.32 2.80
CA SER A 92 25.75 -6.71 2.72
C SER A 92 26.34 -6.47 1.32
N GLY A 93 27.30 -5.54 1.20
CA GLY A 93 28.33 -5.40 0.11
C GLY A 93 27.82 -4.92 -1.26
N LEU A 94 28.25 -3.81 -1.86
CA LEU A 94 29.61 -3.40 -2.33
C LEU A 94 30.20 -4.32 -3.41
N VAL A 95 30.61 -3.69 -4.53
CA VAL A 95 31.30 -4.13 -5.79
C VAL A 95 30.36 -4.75 -6.84
N ASP A 96 30.22 -4.26 -8.07
CA ASP A 96 30.99 -3.34 -8.93
C ASP A 96 30.11 -2.24 -9.57
#